data_AF-A0A841UYB6-F1
#
_entry.id   AF-A0A841UYB6-F1
#
_cell.length_a   1.000
_cell.length_b   1.000
_cell.length_c   1.000
_cell.angle_alpha   90.00
_cell.angle_beta   90.00
_cell.angle_gamma   90.00
#
_symmetry.space_group_name_H-M   'P 1'
#
loop_
_entity.id
_entity.type
_entity.pdbx_description
1 polymer ?
#
loop_
_entity_poly.entity_id
_entity_poly.type
_entity_poly.pdbx_seq_one_letter_code
_entity_poly.pdbx_strand_id
1 'polypeptide(L)' 'LASSSYDDTIKLWNGSNGWGLDALMGRSCDWVRVYLHNPNSDVREEDRGLCDGIGGK' A
#
# COMPACT_ATOMS: atom_id res chain seq x y z
N LEU A 1 -5.56 -10.56 1.22
CA LEU A 1 -6.12 -9.27 0.75
C LEU A 1 -7.25 -9.56 -0.23
N ALA A 2 -8.33 -8.79 -0.21
CA ALA A 2 -9.44 -8.94 -1.15
C ALA A 2 -9.77 -7.58 -1.77
N SER A 3 -10.05 -7.56 -3.07
CA SER A 3 -10.52 -6.37 -3.77
C SER A 3 -11.78 -6.70 -4.55
N SER A 4 -12.85 -5.94 -4.34
CA SER A 4 -14.04 -5.99 -5.17
C SER A 4 -13.83 -5.20 -6.46
N SER A 5 -14.59 -5.56 -7.49
CA SER A 5 -14.56 -4.95 -8.81
C SER A 5 -15.97 -4.60 -9.26
N TYR A 6 -16.08 -3.63 -10.18
CA TYR A 6 -17.35 -3.17 -10.73
C TYR A 6 -18.06 -4.25 -11.57
N ASP A 7 -17.33 -5.27 -12.02
CA ASP A 7 -17.86 -6.43 -12.76
C ASP A 7 -18.44 -7.53 -11.84
N ASP A 8 -18.85 -7.17 -10.62
CA ASP A 8 -19.38 -8.06 -9.59
C ASP A 8 -18.42 -9.19 -9.16
N THR A 9 -17.12 -9.06 -9.44
CA THR A 9 -16.11 -10.04 -9.01
C THR A 9 -15.33 -9.59 -7.77
N ILE A 10 -14.87 -10.58 -7.00
CA ILE A 10 -13.92 -10.37 -5.90
C ILE A 10 -12.62 -11.09 -6.24
N LYS A 11 -11.51 -10.35 -6.24
CA LYS A 11 -10.17 -10.93 -6.34
C LYS A 11 -9.64 -11.23 -4.95
N LEU A 12 -9.37 -12.50 -4.68
CA LEU A 12 -8.68 -12.94 -3.48
C LEU A 12 -7.19 -13.07 -3.77
N TRP A 13 -6.39 -12.24 -3.11
CA TRP A 13 -4.94 -12.23 -3.24
C TRP A 13 -4.34 -13.18 -2.22
N ASN A 14 -3.82 -14.31 -2.71
CA ASN A 14 -3.03 -15.26 -1.94
C ASN A 14 -1.53 -14.90 -2.03
N GLY A 15 -0.87 -14.73 -0.89
CA GLY A 15 0.55 -14.36 -0.80
C GLY A 15 1.51 -15.46 -1.25
N SER A 16 1.05 -16.69 -1.45
CA SER A 16 1.90 -17.85 -1.73
C SER A 16 2.55 -17.88 -3.12
N ASN A 17 2.21 -16.96 -4.03
CA ASN A 17 2.51 -17.10 -5.46
C ASN A 17 3.82 -16.40 -5.91
N GLY A 18 4.66 -15.95 -4.98
CA GLY A 18 6.06 -15.60 -5.31
C GLY A 18 6.68 -14.41 -4.58
N TRP A 19 5.90 -13.49 -4.00
CA TRP A 19 6.46 -12.30 -3.31
C TRP A 19 5.84 -12.05 -1.92
N GLY A 20 4.80 -12.78 -1.50
CA GLY A 20 4.13 -12.53 -0.22
C GLY A 20 3.36 -11.21 -0.20
N LEU A 21 2.35 -11.10 0.66
CA LEU A 21 1.63 -9.85 0.84
C LEU A 21 2.53 -8.78 1.48
N ASP A 22 3.41 -9.19 2.39
CA ASP A 22 4.30 -8.27 3.13
C ASP A 22 5.32 -7.58 2.22
N ALA A 23 5.92 -8.29 1.26
CA ALA A 23 6.88 -7.64 0.35
C ALA A 23 6.16 -6.72 -0.66
N LEU A 24 4.94 -7.06 -1.07
CA LEU A 24 4.11 -6.17 -1.90
C LEU A 24 3.77 -4.88 -1.15
N MET A 25 3.37 -5.01 0.12
CA MET A 25 3.06 -3.86 0.98
C MET A 25 4.31 -3.01 1.22
N GLY A 26 5.45 -3.63 1.52
CA GLY A 26 6.74 -2.94 1.67
C GLY A 26 7.09 -2.11 0.44
N ARG A 27 7.11 -2.74 -0.75
CA ARG A 27 7.45 -2.06 -2.00
C ARG A 27 6.46 -0.94 -2.37
N SER A 28 5.17 -1.15 -2.10
CA SER A 28 4.15 -0.13 -2.34
C SER A 28 4.37 1.08 -1.42
N CYS A 29 4.67 0.83 -0.15
CA CYS A 29 4.95 1.87 0.82
C CYS A 29 6.24 2.64 0.52
N ASP A 30 7.29 1.98 0.04
CA ASP A 30 8.53 2.65 -0.36
C ASP A 30 8.29 3.69 -1.47
N TRP A 31 7.39 3.40 -2.41
CA TRP A 31 6.99 4.34 -3.46
C TRP A 31 6.12 5.48 -2.95
N VAL A 32 5.08 5.15 -2.18
CA VAL A 32 4.07 6.13 -1.79
C VAL A 32 4.56 7.09 -0.71
N ARG A 33 5.54 6.70 0.13
CA ARG A 33 6.14 7.55 1.16
C ARG A 33 6.65 8.89 0.64
N VAL A 34 7.20 8.90 -0.57
CA VAL A 34 7.67 10.13 -1.22
C VAL A 34 6.52 11.11 -1.43
N TYR A 35 5.35 10.61 -1.80
CA TYR A 35 4.14 11.41 -1.92
C TYR A 35 3.60 11.83 -0.54
N LEU A 36 3.48 10.89 0.41
CA LEU A 36 2.96 11.17 1.76
C LEU A 36 3.75 12.25 2.52
N HIS A 37 5.07 12.30 2.33
CA HIS A 37 5.94 13.28 3.00
C HIS A 37 6.32 14.48 2.14
N ASN A 38 5.75 14.61 0.94
CA ASN A 38 5.95 15.80 0.12
C ASN A 38 5.18 16.98 0.75
N PRO A 39 5.84 18.06 1.21
CA PRO A 39 5.18 19.21 1.83
C PRO A 39 4.24 19.97 0.88
N ASN A 40 4.37 19.77 -0.44
CA ASN A 40 3.51 20.36 -1.46
C ASN A 40 2.35 19.44 -1.88
N SER A 41 2.21 18.25 -1.28
CA SER A 41 1.08 17.37 -1.53
C SER A 41 -0.12 17.77 -0.66
N ASP A 42 -1.34 17.56 -1.16
CA ASP A 42 -2.58 17.82 -0.43
C ASP A 42 -2.97 16.65 0.49
N VAL A 43 -1.97 15.97 1.06
CA VAL A 43 -2.17 14.82 1.95
C VAL A 43 -2.56 15.32 3.32
N ARG A 44 -3.67 14.79 3.86
CA ARG A 44 -4.12 15.08 5.22
C ARG A 44 -3.07 14.62 6.22
N GLU A 45 -2.89 15.38 7.30
CA GLU A 45 -1.85 15.08 8.29
C GLU A 45 -2.00 13.68 8.91
N GLU A 46 -3.25 13.22 9.10
CA GLU A 46 -3.59 11.88 9.59
C GLU A 46 -3.15 10.75 8.64
N ASP A 47 -3.06 11.01 7.33
CA ASP A 47 -2.72 10.03 6.31
C ASP A 47 -1.20 9.92 6.08
N ARG A 48 -0.41 10.86 6.59
CA ARG A 48 1.06 10.86 6.40
C ARG A 48 1.74 9.64 7.00
N GLY A 49 1.12 9.03 8.02
CA GLY A 49 1.60 7.81 8.69
C GLY A 49 1.05 6.50 8.12
N LEU A 50 0.34 6.51 6.98
CA LEU A 50 -0.30 5.30 6.41
C LEU A 50 0.68 4.13 6.18
N CYS A 51 1.95 4.42 5.96
CA CYS A 51 3.00 3.44 5.74
C CYS A 51 3.92 3.23 6.95
N ASP A 52 3.61 3.78 8.12
CA ASP A 52 4.43 3.59 9.30
C ASP A 52 4.48 2.12 9.70
N GLY A 53 5.69 1.58 9.86
CA GLY A 53 5.92 0.17 10.21
C GLY A 53 5.86 -0.83 9.05
N ILE A 54 5.72 -0.39 7.79
CA ILE A 54 5.63 -1.29 6.61
C ILE A 54 6.86 -1.14 5.70
N GLY A 55 7.69 -2.17 5.52
CA GLY A 55 8.87 -2.12 4.65
C GLY A 55 10.11 -1.46 5.29
N GLY A 56 11.19 -1.32 4.52
CA GLY A 56 12.49 -0.81 5.00
C GLY A 56 12.50 0.72 5.12
N LYS A 57 13.05 1.24 6.21
CA LYS A 57 13.39 2.67 6.35
C LYS A 57 14.56 3.04 5.44
#